data_AF-A0A150PEY6-F1
#
_entry.id   AF-A0A150PEY6-F1
#
_cell.length_a   1.000
_cell.length_b   1.000
_cell.length_c   1.000
_cell.angle_alpha   90.00
_cell.angle_beta   90.00
_cell.angle_gamma   90.00
#
_symmetry.space_group_name_H-M   'P 1'
#
loop_
_entity.id
_entity.type
_entity.pdbx_description
1 polymer ?
#
loop_
_entity_poly.entity_id
_entity_poly.type
_entity_poly.pdbx_seq_one_letter_code
_entity_poly.pdbx_strand_id
1 'polypeptide(L)'
;MLIVRTFLPIAVVMSAFAAGCDSPSNAQAQAERAQIEAQEKAAEVATELDKKVAEIDQRAERETDKALREAAEKLNEAAIDAQEKTVDAQEELSKAREDARASMTRKIEDLEKDVAELRARMETKLSRTEADKLMKDIQDKSEAVRRSLRDLDAATSTNLEQVKKGVSQRVEELDRAIQEARRRV
;
A
#
# COMPACT_ATOMS: atom_id res chain seq x y z
N MET A 1 17.38 -16.48 -19.05
CA MET A 1 17.91 -17.45 -20.03
C MET A 1 19.41 -17.26 -20.13
N LEU A 2 20.21 -18.23 -19.67
CA LEU A 2 21.65 -18.26 -19.87
C LEU A 2 21.99 -19.51 -20.69
N ILE A 3 22.56 -19.30 -21.87
CA ILE A 3 22.93 -20.36 -22.81
C ILE A 3 24.41 -20.67 -22.58
N VAL A 4 24.73 -21.75 -21.88
CA VAL A 4 26.10 -22.25 -21.77
C VAL A 4 26.33 -23.28 -22.87
N ARG A 5 26.87 -22.83 -24.01
CA ARG A 5 27.44 -23.70 -25.04
C ARG A 5 28.91 -23.95 -24.72
N THR A 6 29.25 -25.15 -24.25
CA THR A 6 30.62 -25.65 -24.21
C THR A 6 30.76 -26.85 -25.13
N PHE A 7 31.26 -26.60 -26.34
CA PHE A 7 31.83 -27.64 -27.19
C PHE A 7 33.04 -28.27 -26.50
N LEU A 8 33.18 -29.59 -26.58
CA LEU A 8 34.43 -30.27 -26.24
C LEU A 8 34.61 -31.49 -27.14
N PRO A 9 35.52 -31.44 -28.13
CA PRO A 9 35.85 -32.59 -28.95
C PRO A 9 36.92 -33.43 -28.25
N ILE A 10 36.63 -34.69 -27.94
CA ILE A 10 37.67 -35.65 -27.55
C ILE A 10 38.02 -36.50 -28.78
N ALA A 11 39.25 -36.32 -29.23
CA ALA A 11 39.77 -36.96 -30.43
C ALA A 11 40.11 -38.45 -30.20
N VAL A 12 40.11 -39.18 -31.31
CA VAL A 12 40.46 -40.61 -31.44
C VAL A 12 41.84 -40.93 -30.85
N VAL A 13 41.92 -42.07 -30.14
CA VAL A 13 43.17 -42.85 -30.02
C VAL A 13 42.88 -44.31 -30.35
N MET A 14 42.92 -44.66 -31.64
CA MET A 14 43.10 -46.05 -32.07
C MET A 14 44.59 -46.39 -32.00
N SER A 15 45.02 -46.92 -30.86
CA SER A 15 46.36 -47.50 -30.71
C SER A 15 46.39 -48.91 -31.30
N ALA A 16 46.91 -49.05 -32.50
CA ALA A 16 47.33 -50.37 -32.99
C ALA A 16 48.56 -50.84 -32.20
N PHE A 17 48.50 -52.03 -31.60
CA PHE A 17 49.67 -52.74 -31.09
C PHE A 17 49.72 -54.18 -31.59
N ALA A 18 50.95 -54.68 -31.71
CA ALA A 18 51.29 -55.82 -32.54
C ALA A 18 51.00 -57.19 -31.91
N ALA A 19 50.68 -58.14 -32.80
CA ALA A 19 51.05 -59.55 -32.78
C ALA A 19 51.52 -60.19 -31.45
N GLY A 20 50.61 -60.93 -30.82
CA GLY A 20 50.92 -62.11 -30.01
C GLY A 20 49.99 -63.25 -30.45
N CYS A 21 50.53 -64.44 -30.73
CA CYS A 21 49.73 -65.58 -31.18
C CYS A 21 48.97 -66.23 -30.01
N ASP A 22 47.79 -65.69 -29.71
CA ASP A 22 46.70 -66.42 -29.09
C ASP A 22 45.51 -66.43 -30.08
N SER A 23 44.61 -67.41 -29.99
CA SER A 23 43.61 -67.62 -31.03
C SER A 23 42.67 -66.41 -31.21
N PRO A 24 42.26 -66.05 -32.45
CA PRO A 24 41.41 -64.88 -32.67
C PRO A 24 40.05 -64.95 -31.94
N SER A 25 39.57 -66.15 -31.62
CA SER A 25 38.41 -66.36 -30.74
C SER A 25 38.62 -65.90 -29.30
N ASN A 26 39.82 -66.06 -28.74
CA ASN A 26 40.13 -65.67 -27.36
C ASN A 26 40.22 -64.14 -27.22
N ALA A 27 40.88 -63.48 -28.18
CA ALA A 27 40.98 -62.01 -28.20
C ALA A 27 39.59 -61.35 -28.39
N GLN A 28 38.74 -61.92 -29.26
CA GLN A 28 37.38 -61.43 -29.45
C GLN A 28 36.52 -61.63 -28.19
N ALA A 29 36.55 -62.81 -27.57
CA ALA A 29 35.82 -63.07 -26.33
C ALA A 29 36.27 -62.18 -25.15
N GLN A 30 37.57 -61.82 -25.10
CA GLN A 30 38.08 -60.88 -24.10
C GLN A 30 37.62 -59.44 -24.37
N ALA A 31 37.58 -59.02 -25.63
CA ALA A 31 37.04 -57.72 -26.02
C ALA A 31 35.53 -57.59 -25.76
N GLU A 32 34.75 -58.64 -26.05
CA GLU A 32 33.31 -58.70 -25.76
C GLU A 32 33.04 -58.61 -24.25
N ARG A 33 33.79 -59.34 -23.41
CA ARG A 33 33.68 -59.21 -21.94
C ARG A 33 34.05 -57.81 -21.45
N ALA A 34 35.13 -57.22 -21.96
CA ALA A 34 35.52 -55.85 -21.62
C ALA A 34 34.46 -54.82 -22.04
N GLN A 35 33.77 -55.03 -23.17
CA GLN A 35 32.65 -54.19 -23.59
C GLN A 35 31.41 -54.37 -22.71
N ILE A 36 31.07 -55.61 -22.32
CA ILE A 36 29.94 -55.89 -21.41
C ILE A 36 30.20 -55.24 -20.04
N GLU A 37 31.36 -55.45 -19.42
CA GLU A 37 31.72 -54.80 -18.16
C GLU A 37 31.73 -53.26 -18.26
N ALA A 38 32.15 -52.71 -19.40
CA ALA A 38 32.10 -51.27 -19.63
C ALA A 38 30.67 -50.74 -19.79
N GLN A 39 29.77 -51.51 -20.42
CA GLN A 39 28.36 -51.19 -20.55
C GLN A 39 27.62 -51.30 -19.21
N GLU A 40 27.90 -52.33 -18.42
CA GLU A 40 27.35 -52.49 -17.06
C GLU A 40 27.76 -51.33 -16.16
N LYS A 41 29.07 -51.01 -16.11
CA LYS A 41 29.58 -49.85 -15.34
C LYS A 41 29.02 -48.51 -15.85
N ALA A 42 28.83 -48.35 -17.17
CA ALA A 42 28.20 -47.16 -17.72
C ALA A 42 26.72 -47.05 -17.34
N ALA A 43 25.98 -48.17 -17.31
CA ALA A 43 24.59 -48.22 -16.87
C ALA A 43 24.45 -47.93 -15.37
N GLU A 44 25.32 -48.51 -14.53
CA GLU A 44 25.37 -48.20 -13.09
C GLU A 44 25.58 -46.70 -12.85
N VAL A 45 26.62 -46.12 -13.47
CA VAL A 45 26.93 -44.68 -13.38
C VAL A 45 25.78 -43.81 -13.89
N ALA A 46 25.09 -44.21 -14.97
CA ALA A 46 23.90 -43.50 -15.45
C ALA A 46 22.78 -43.52 -14.40
N THR A 47 22.45 -44.68 -13.82
CA THR A 47 21.40 -44.76 -12.79
C THR A 47 21.75 -44.02 -11.49
N GLU A 48 23.04 -43.92 -11.15
CA GLU A 48 23.50 -43.12 -10.01
C GLU A 48 23.41 -41.61 -10.31
N LEU A 49 23.74 -41.21 -11.54
CA LEU A 49 23.59 -39.83 -12.01
C LEU A 49 22.11 -39.40 -12.00
N ASP A 50 21.22 -40.24 -12.55
CA ASP A 50 19.77 -39.97 -12.59
C ASP A 50 19.18 -39.81 -11.18
N LYS A 51 19.59 -40.66 -10.23
CA LYS A 51 19.21 -40.52 -8.80
C LYS A 51 19.70 -39.20 -8.22
N LYS A 52 20.97 -38.84 -8.46
CA LYS A 52 21.55 -37.57 -7.97
C LYS A 52 20.88 -36.34 -8.58
N VAL A 53 20.52 -36.38 -9.86
CA VAL A 53 19.75 -35.31 -10.51
C VAL A 53 18.37 -35.18 -9.88
N ALA A 54 17.64 -36.29 -9.72
CA ALA A 54 16.32 -36.28 -9.07
C ALA A 54 16.35 -35.78 -7.61
N GLU A 55 17.39 -36.14 -6.83
CA GLU A 55 17.60 -35.61 -5.47
C GLU A 55 17.91 -34.10 -5.46
N ILE A 56 18.69 -33.61 -6.43
CA ILE A 56 19.00 -32.19 -6.58
C ILE A 56 17.75 -31.40 -6.96
N ASP A 57 16.98 -31.87 -7.95
CA ASP A 57 15.74 -31.22 -8.40
C ASP A 57 14.72 -31.16 -7.26
N GLN A 58 14.46 -32.29 -6.57
CA GLN A 58 13.55 -32.32 -5.42
C GLN A 58 14.00 -31.38 -4.29
N ARG A 59 15.32 -31.22 -4.08
CA ARG A 59 15.84 -30.25 -3.10
C ARG A 59 15.63 -28.81 -3.56
N ALA A 60 15.85 -28.53 -4.84
CA ALA A 60 15.64 -27.20 -5.42
C ALA A 60 14.16 -26.79 -5.34
N GLU A 61 13.24 -27.72 -5.63
CA GLU A 61 11.79 -27.53 -5.46
C GLU A 61 11.43 -27.19 -4.01
N ARG A 62 11.92 -27.97 -3.03
CA ARG A 62 11.64 -27.74 -1.59
C ARG A 62 12.14 -26.38 -1.09
N GLU A 63 13.34 -25.97 -1.47
CA GLU A 63 13.88 -24.66 -1.09
C GLU A 63 13.13 -23.53 -1.79
N THR A 64 12.69 -23.73 -3.04
CA THR A 64 11.85 -22.77 -3.78
C THR A 64 10.48 -22.61 -3.13
N ASP A 65 9.79 -23.71 -2.83
CA ASP A 65 8.52 -23.74 -2.10
C ASP A 65 8.62 -23.04 -0.75
N LYS A 66 9.71 -23.28 -0.02
CA LYS A 66 9.97 -22.63 1.27
C LYS A 66 10.16 -21.13 1.10
N ALA A 67 10.99 -20.71 0.14
CA ALA A 67 11.20 -19.29 -0.17
C ALA A 67 9.90 -18.59 -0.62
N LEU A 68 9.05 -19.27 -1.38
CA LEU A 68 7.73 -18.77 -1.78
C LEU A 68 6.77 -18.63 -0.58
N ARG A 69 6.78 -19.59 0.37
CA ARG A 69 5.99 -19.48 1.62
C ARG A 69 6.48 -18.33 2.50
N GLU A 70 7.78 -18.22 2.75
CA GLU A 70 8.34 -17.11 3.54
C GLU A 70 8.09 -15.75 2.87
N ALA A 71 8.11 -15.68 1.53
CA ALA A 71 7.77 -14.46 0.80
C ALA A 71 6.27 -14.12 0.91
N ALA A 72 5.39 -15.12 0.82
CA ALA A 72 3.95 -14.94 1.00
C ALA A 72 3.59 -14.52 2.43
N GLU A 73 4.23 -15.09 3.45
CA GLU A 73 4.10 -14.70 4.86
C GLU A 73 4.50 -13.23 5.05
N LYS A 74 5.69 -12.82 4.60
CA LYS A 74 6.15 -11.41 4.67
C LYS A 74 5.26 -10.43 3.90
N LEU A 75 4.69 -10.85 2.77
CA LEU A 75 3.73 -10.03 2.01
C LEU A 75 2.40 -9.87 2.75
N ASN A 76 1.92 -10.94 3.42
CA ASN A 76 0.71 -10.89 4.23
C ASN A 76 0.91 -10.01 5.48
N GLU A 77 2.03 -10.16 6.19
CA GLU A 77 2.43 -9.29 7.32
C GLU A 77 2.46 -7.82 6.88
N ALA A 78 3.17 -7.50 5.80
CA ALA A 78 3.26 -6.14 5.27
C ALA A 78 1.89 -5.57 4.83
N ALA A 79 0.98 -6.41 4.35
CA ALA A 79 -0.38 -6.00 3.99
C ALA A 79 -1.24 -5.68 5.23
N ILE A 80 -1.12 -6.48 6.30
CA ILE A 80 -1.78 -6.23 7.59
C ILE A 80 -1.26 -4.92 8.20
N ASP A 81 0.07 -4.77 8.29
CA ASP A 81 0.76 -3.56 8.77
C ASP A 81 0.30 -2.28 8.03
N ALA A 82 0.09 -2.37 6.71
CA ALA A 82 -0.38 -1.26 5.89
C ALA A 82 -1.88 -0.98 6.10
N GLN A 83 -2.68 -2.01 6.35
CA GLN A 83 -4.10 -1.88 6.68
C GLN A 83 -4.30 -1.23 8.05
N GLU A 84 -3.57 -1.66 9.09
CA GLU A 84 -3.61 -1.07 10.44
C GLU A 84 -3.26 0.43 10.38
N LYS A 85 -2.13 0.80 9.77
CA LYS A 85 -1.72 2.20 9.59
C LYS A 85 -2.74 3.03 8.80
N THR A 86 -3.50 2.40 7.90
CA THR A 86 -4.59 3.06 7.16
C THR A 86 -5.81 3.31 8.05
N VAL A 87 -6.14 2.38 8.95
CA VAL A 87 -7.22 2.55 9.94
C VAL A 87 -6.85 3.63 10.95
N ASP A 88 -5.64 3.59 11.52
CA ASP A 88 -5.14 4.62 12.46
C ASP A 88 -5.21 6.02 11.84
N ALA A 89 -4.74 6.18 10.58
CA ALA A 89 -4.79 7.45 9.87
C ALA A 89 -6.23 7.93 9.59
N GLN A 90 -7.19 7.02 9.42
CA GLN A 90 -8.61 7.36 9.29
C GLN A 90 -9.24 7.76 10.63
N GLU A 91 -8.86 7.11 11.73
CA GLU A 91 -9.30 7.46 13.08
C GLU A 91 -8.81 8.86 13.48
N GLU A 92 -7.51 9.13 13.34
CA GLU A 92 -6.93 10.45 13.63
C GLU A 92 -7.50 11.57 12.75
N LEU A 93 -7.76 11.28 11.47
CA LEU A 93 -8.46 12.21 10.58
C LEU A 93 -9.91 12.48 11.03
N SER A 94 -10.57 11.48 11.62
CA SER A 94 -11.93 11.62 12.13
C SER A 94 -11.97 12.45 13.41
N LYS A 95 -11.08 12.16 14.38
CA LYS A 95 -10.87 12.98 15.59
C LYS A 95 -10.56 14.44 15.24
N ALA A 96 -9.64 14.67 14.30
CA ALA A 96 -9.27 16.04 13.90
C ALA A 96 -10.41 16.83 13.24
N ARG A 97 -11.37 16.16 12.58
CA ARG A 97 -12.63 16.79 12.11
C ARG A 97 -13.57 17.08 13.28
N GLU A 98 -13.73 16.13 14.20
CA GLU A 98 -14.61 16.27 15.36
C GLU A 98 -14.16 17.41 16.29
N ASP A 99 -12.87 17.49 16.63
CA ASP A 99 -12.31 18.58 17.44
C ASP A 99 -12.51 19.95 16.78
N ALA A 100 -12.25 20.04 15.48
CA ALA A 100 -12.47 21.27 14.71
C ALA A 100 -13.96 21.65 14.69
N ARG A 101 -14.85 20.68 14.49
CA ARG A 101 -16.30 20.88 14.51
C ARG A 101 -16.77 21.34 15.91
N ALA A 102 -16.37 20.66 16.97
CA ALA A 102 -16.74 20.99 18.34
C ALA A 102 -16.26 22.40 18.74
N SER A 103 -15.04 22.77 18.35
CA SER A 103 -14.50 24.12 18.57
C SER A 103 -15.32 25.20 17.86
N MET A 104 -15.71 24.96 16.61
CA MET A 104 -16.48 25.93 15.82
C MET A 104 -17.95 25.99 16.23
N THR A 105 -18.58 24.86 16.54
CA THR A 105 -19.96 24.80 17.06
C THR A 105 -20.11 25.64 18.32
N ARG A 106 -19.21 25.52 19.30
CA ARG A 106 -19.26 26.34 20.54
C ARG A 106 -19.22 27.84 20.23
N LYS A 107 -18.35 28.28 19.32
CA LYS A 107 -18.30 29.68 18.88
C LYS A 107 -19.62 30.12 18.24
N ILE A 108 -20.22 29.26 17.41
CA ILE A 108 -21.50 29.55 16.73
C ILE A 108 -22.64 29.64 17.74
N GLU A 109 -22.70 28.74 18.73
CA GLU A 109 -23.69 28.80 19.82
C GLU A 109 -23.60 30.09 20.63
N ASP A 110 -22.39 30.60 20.89
CA ASP A 110 -22.19 31.89 21.55
C ASP A 110 -22.62 33.08 20.66
N LEU A 111 -22.28 33.05 19.36
CA LEU A 111 -22.73 34.05 18.40
C LEU A 111 -24.26 34.02 18.20
N GLU A 112 -24.92 32.86 18.23
CA GLU A 112 -26.37 32.75 18.14
C GLU A 112 -27.08 33.37 19.36
N LYS A 113 -26.48 33.32 20.56
CA LYS A 113 -26.95 34.06 21.75
C LYS A 113 -26.82 35.57 21.55
N ASP A 114 -25.67 36.04 21.07
CA ASP A 114 -25.45 37.47 20.78
C ASP A 114 -26.44 37.98 19.70
N VAL A 115 -26.77 37.19 18.68
CA VAL A 115 -27.81 37.52 17.68
C VAL A 115 -29.20 37.65 18.31
N ALA A 116 -29.55 36.78 19.25
CA ALA A 116 -30.83 36.85 19.97
C ALA A 116 -30.94 38.13 20.82
N GLU A 117 -29.87 38.50 21.55
CA GLU A 117 -29.81 39.79 22.28
C GLU A 117 -29.90 40.98 21.32
N LEU A 118 -29.12 40.93 20.23
CA LEU A 118 -29.01 42.00 19.26
C LEU A 118 -30.36 42.30 18.60
N ARG A 119 -31.13 41.28 18.26
CA ARG A 119 -32.47 41.42 17.66
C ARG A 119 -33.40 42.25 18.54
N ALA A 120 -33.48 41.94 19.84
CA ALA A 120 -34.30 42.69 20.79
C ALA A 120 -33.88 44.16 20.90
N ARG A 121 -32.57 44.46 20.79
CA ARG A 121 -32.06 45.84 20.76
C ARG A 121 -32.38 46.56 19.44
N MET A 122 -32.26 45.89 18.29
CA MET A 122 -32.58 46.48 16.99
C MET A 122 -34.05 46.85 16.85
N GLU A 123 -34.97 46.02 17.36
CA GLU A 123 -36.42 46.30 17.38
C GLU A 123 -36.79 47.55 18.21
N THR A 124 -35.92 48.02 19.12
CA THR A 124 -36.16 49.22 19.95
C THR A 124 -35.43 50.48 19.49
N LYS A 125 -34.31 50.35 18.77
CA LYS A 125 -33.41 51.49 18.45
C LYS A 125 -33.30 51.82 16.96
N LEU A 126 -33.61 50.90 16.05
CA LEU A 126 -33.49 51.10 14.61
C LEU A 126 -34.87 51.18 13.94
N SER A 127 -34.92 51.73 12.73
CA SER A 127 -36.09 51.56 11.89
C SER A 127 -36.22 50.09 11.47
N ARG A 128 -37.46 49.62 11.29
CA ARG A 128 -37.76 48.24 10.87
C ARG A 128 -36.95 47.83 9.64
N THR A 129 -36.86 48.71 8.63
CA THR A 129 -36.12 48.47 7.39
C THR A 129 -34.62 48.26 7.60
N GLU A 130 -34.01 48.97 8.56
CA GLU A 130 -32.59 48.81 8.89
C GLU A 130 -32.33 47.55 9.72
N ALA A 131 -33.19 47.27 10.69
CA ALA A 131 -33.15 46.04 11.49
C ALA A 131 -33.30 44.79 10.60
N ASP A 132 -34.29 44.78 9.70
CA ASP A 132 -34.52 43.69 8.73
C ASP A 132 -33.29 43.48 7.82
N LYS A 133 -32.62 44.56 7.39
CA LYS A 133 -31.41 44.47 6.56
C LYS A 133 -30.21 43.88 7.31
N LEU A 134 -29.98 44.30 8.56
CA LEU A 134 -28.89 43.77 9.40
C LEU A 134 -29.13 42.31 9.79
N MET A 135 -30.36 41.95 10.18
CA MET A 135 -30.73 40.57 10.46
C MET A 135 -30.53 39.66 9.24
N LYS A 136 -30.83 40.15 8.03
CA LYS A 136 -30.61 39.38 6.81
C LYS A 136 -29.13 39.10 6.54
N ASP A 137 -28.24 40.10 6.66
CA ASP A 137 -26.80 39.90 6.46
C ASP A 137 -26.22 38.89 7.47
N ILE A 138 -26.64 38.99 8.74
CA ILE A 138 -26.29 38.02 9.80
C ILE A 138 -26.81 36.62 9.46
N GLN A 139 -28.04 36.49 8.96
CA GLN A 139 -28.60 35.20 8.54
C GLN A 139 -27.82 34.60 7.37
N ASP A 140 -27.56 35.38 6.31
CA ASP A 140 -26.82 34.94 5.12
C ASP A 140 -25.41 34.44 5.50
N LYS A 141 -24.76 35.09 6.48
CA LYS A 141 -23.46 34.67 7.05
C LYS A 141 -23.57 33.42 7.92
N SER A 142 -24.59 33.31 8.77
CA SER A 142 -24.85 32.09 9.57
C SER A 142 -25.08 30.87 8.68
N GLU A 143 -25.83 31.03 7.58
CA GLU A 143 -25.99 29.99 6.57
C GLU A 143 -24.68 29.63 5.88
N ALA A 144 -23.82 30.61 5.56
CA ALA A 144 -22.49 30.35 5.00
C ALA A 144 -21.61 29.54 5.96
N VAL A 145 -21.60 29.86 7.26
CA VAL A 145 -20.90 29.07 8.29
C VAL A 145 -21.44 27.64 8.35
N ARG A 146 -22.77 27.46 8.39
CA ARG A 146 -23.42 26.13 8.41
C ARG A 146 -23.11 25.30 7.17
N ARG A 147 -22.89 25.92 6.01
CA ARG A 147 -22.41 25.24 4.79
C ARG A 147 -20.95 24.81 4.96
N SER A 148 -20.06 25.71 5.40
CA SER A 148 -18.64 25.37 5.63
C SER A 148 -18.40 24.32 6.71
N LEU A 149 -19.28 24.18 7.71
CA LEU A 149 -19.23 23.03 8.64
C LEU A 149 -19.49 21.68 7.95
N ARG A 150 -20.32 21.63 6.90
CA ARG A 150 -20.51 20.40 6.10
C ARG A 150 -19.29 20.11 5.22
N ASP A 151 -18.62 21.15 4.73
CA ASP A 151 -17.34 21.00 4.02
C ASP A 151 -16.26 20.43 4.96
N LEU A 152 -16.27 20.81 6.25
CA LEU A 152 -15.39 20.25 7.29
C LEU A 152 -15.68 18.77 7.57
N ASP A 153 -16.96 18.37 7.63
CA ASP A 153 -17.34 16.97 7.74
C ASP A 153 -16.84 16.13 6.54
N ALA A 154 -16.79 16.72 5.34
CA ALA A 154 -16.30 16.04 4.13
C ALA A 154 -14.78 15.79 4.12
N ALA A 155 -13.97 16.61 4.78
CA ALA A 155 -12.51 16.45 4.83
C ALA A 155 -11.86 16.67 3.46
N THR A 156 -10.76 16.02 3.07
CA THR A 156 -10.00 14.88 3.60
C THR A 156 -8.68 15.29 4.30
N SER A 157 -7.74 14.37 4.56
CA SER A 157 -6.43 14.66 5.18
C SER A 157 -5.56 15.65 4.42
N THR A 158 -5.70 15.74 3.09
CA THR A 158 -4.88 16.65 2.26
C THR A 158 -5.37 18.10 2.28
N ASN A 159 -6.64 18.32 2.60
CA ASN A 159 -7.29 19.65 2.55
C ASN A 159 -7.96 20.07 3.88
N LEU A 160 -7.90 19.25 4.94
CA LEU A 160 -8.49 19.56 6.26
C LEU A 160 -8.08 20.95 6.78
N GLU A 161 -6.78 21.29 6.73
CA GLU A 161 -6.30 22.60 7.21
C GLU A 161 -6.78 23.78 6.37
N GLN A 162 -6.99 23.59 5.07
CA GLN A 162 -7.58 24.62 4.21
C GLN A 162 -9.06 24.83 4.57
N VAL A 163 -9.81 23.74 4.78
CA VAL A 163 -11.22 23.80 5.17
C VAL A 163 -11.39 24.41 6.56
N LYS A 164 -10.56 24.01 7.55
CA LYS A 164 -10.52 24.61 8.89
C LYS A 164 -10.32 26.13 8.84
N LYS A 165 -9.38 26.62 8.02
CA LYS A 165 -9.18 28.07 7.79
C LYS A 165 -10.41 28.73 7.17
N GLY A 166 -11.03 28.09 6.17
CA GLY A 166 -12.27 28.57 5.55
C GLY A 166 -13.42 28.72 6.55
N VAL A 167 -13.69 27.68 7.37
CA VAL A 167 -14.68 27.74 8.46
C VAL A 167 -14.35 28.84 9.45
N SER A 168 -13.09 28.94 9.89
CA SER A 168 -12.64 29.98 10.83
C SER A 168 -12.93 31.39 10.31
N GLN A 169 -12.60 31.65 9.04
CA GLN A 169 -12.87 32.92 8.39
C GLN A 169 -14.37 33.22 8.34
N ARG A 170 -15.23 32.23 8.03
CA ARG A 170 -16.69 32.44 8.02
C ARG A 170 -17.25 32.75 9.41
N VAL A 171 -16.74 32.11 10.46
CA VAL A 171 -17.10 32.42 11.85
C VAL A 171 -16.66 33.84 12.24
N GLU A 172 -15.47 34.28 11.84
CA GLU A 172 -15.04 35.68 12.02
C GLU A 172 -15.88 36.67 11.20
N GLU A 173 -16.28 36.34 9.98
CA GLU A 173 -17.15 37.19 9.15
C GLU A 173 -18.55 37.36 9.74
N LEU A 174 -19.06 36.34 10.45
CA LEU A 174 -20.30 36.37 11.21
C LEU A 174 -20.16 37.22 12.49
N ASP A 175 -19.12 36.97 13.31
CA ASP A 175 -18.83 37.78 14.51
C ASP A 175 -18.70 39.27 14.15
N ARG A 176 -17.89 39.61 13.13
CA ARG A 176 -17.73 41.01 12.69
C ARG A 176 -19.05 41.67 12.31
N ALA A 177 -19.96 40.95 11.66
CA ALA A 177 -21.30 41.47 11.32
C ALA A 177 -22.17 41.69 12.57
N ILE A 178 -22.10 40.77 13.54
CA ILE A 178 -22.76 40.91 14.84
C ILE A 178 -22.20 42.11 15.62
N GLN A 179 -20.88 42.27 15.69
CA GLN A 179 -20.25 43.43 16.35
C GLN A 179 -20.56 44.74 15.63
N GLU A 180 -20.61 44.76 14.29
CA GLU A 180 -21.00 45.95 13.54
C GLU A 180 -22.45 46.33 13.81
N ALA A 181 -23.37 45.37 13.79
CA ALA A 181 -24.76 45.61 14.15
C ALA A 181 -24.89 46.06 15.61
N ARG A 182 -24.14 45.48 16.56
CA ARG A 182 -24.14 45.87 17.99
C ARG A 182 -23.69 47.32 18.20
N ARG A 183 -22.81 47.85 17.35
CA ARG A 183 -22.39 49.27 17.35
C ARG A 183 -23.46 50.24 16.84
N ARG A 184 -24.49 49.73 16.14
CA ARG A 184 -25.62 50.52 15.62
C ARG A 184 -26.81 50.57 16.60
N VAL A 185 -26.75 49.84 17.72
CA VAL A 185 -27.81 49.76 18.76
C VAL A 185 -27.35 50.16 20.17
#